data_AF-A0AAJ0ZEU5-F1
#
_entry.id   AF-A0AAJ0ZEU5-F1
#
_cell.length_a   1.000
_cell.length_b   1.000
_cell.length_c   1.000
_cell.angle_alpha   90.00
_cell.angle_beta   90.00
_cell.angle_gamma   90.00
#
_symmetry.space_group_name_H-M   'P 1'
#
loop_
_entity.id
_entity.type
_entity.pdbx_description
1 polymer ?
#
loop_
_entity_poly.entity_id
_entity_poly.type
_entity_poly.pdbx_seq_one_letter_code
_entity_poly.pdbx_strand_id
1 'polypeptide(L)'
;MKCRKRNRYAALLAAVLLSLCTPAWAAEPKQELSYILLLKAQRLDREESLAAATVAARVAMEAGRREGVNGIKARLDGGTLLVNLLFKQGKYAEARAAAEEQVAYEDAAEALSNGRRFRNYHSAKLLGVAIEASMRAGERAEVTRLQEKLFAVGRPYSGLWRLAPDEPRLRYELAGLSLPLMVGQWKLTEFEPADKRDFSARVRYSQALVNGPLSAEISLYYDETQRGRDATQRQESLKRYQGTPAEQVRASAMPDLPFDGLTSVKGRAQWEDSGEQGVRGIWVALRGDWRLHVAVDFSVQDEAQAMEQLGKFFATLQWQGEHPLFRERTMAEQDRAIDLLWATPGGWSKAGELAEQALPDAFFALEIARLNTFVGVSQYRRGALEDARRSLEKALLAWQYNGGDPDGGIYQTALDYAADIAYRQGRNREAIALNRTFLDWQESDALWGWGIPEGGNALINRATGMQLPMRVGTYRLSYGSANRFYYENVQTGVQLGLSAGLDASSDDELESMLRAFMAGQLQLQAGNVRKTTFVPKSVKREAAPVVGRKWVFDVTKGVRDEGVADVDPITGAQRATPIAMAFWIVDRKSQRSLLRAPVMSGGQTETEANQVAQALSW
;
A
#
# COMPACT_ATOMS: atom_id res chain seq x y z
N MET A 1 -27.48 15.45 -87.68
CA MET A 1 -28.93 15.27 -87.42
C MET A 1 -29.15 13.95 -86.68
N LYS A 2 -30.09 13.91 -85.72
CA LYS A 2 -30.45 12.80 -84.80
C LYS A 2 -29.50 12.66 -83.60
N CYS A 3 -29.90 12.42 -82.35
CA CYS A 3 -31.21 12.09 -81.75
C CYS A 3 -31.15 12.23 -80.20
N ARG A 4 -32.32 12.50 -79.57
CA ARG A 4 -32.80 12.08 -78.22
C ARG A 4 -31.80 11.45 -77.21
N LYS A 5 -31.75 11.98 -75.97
CA LYS A 5 -32.03 11.27 -74.67
C LYS A 5 -31.46 12.01 -73.43
N ARG A 6 -32.18 11.86 -72.30
CA ARG A 6 -31.84 12.10 -70.86
C ARG A 6 -31.99 13.55 -70.37
N ASN A 7 -32.96 13.98 -69.55
CA ASN A 7 -33.98 13.36 -68.69
C ASN A 7 -33.61 12.11 -67.87
N ARG A 8 -32.43 12.12 -67.23
CA ARG A 8 -32.09 11.18 -66.14
C ARG A 8 -31.31 11.79 -64.97
N TYR A 9 -30.90 13.06 -65.06
CA TYR A 9 -30.00 13.65 -64.05
C TYR A 9 -30.74 14.36 -62.90
N ALA A 10 -31.98 14.83 -63.10
CA ALA A 10 -32.74 15.46 -62.01
C ALA A 10 -33.35 14.44 -61.02
N ALA A 11 -33.81 13.28 -61.52
CA ALA A 11 -34.36 12.22 -60.66
C ALA A 11 -33.26 11.42 -59.92
N LEU A 12 -32.04 11.33 -60.48
CA LEU A 12 -30.91 10.69 -59.81
C LEU A 12 -30.35 11.55 -58.67
N LEU A 13 -30.44 12.87 -58.74
CA LEU A 13 -30.01 13.76 -57.66
C LEU A 13 -30.97 13.73 -56.44
N ALA A 14 -32.27 13.57 -56.66
CA ALA A 14 -33.24 13.40 -55.57
C ALA A 14 -33.16 12.01 -54.91
N ALA A 15 -32.83 10.96 -55.67
CA ALA A 15 -32.68 9.61 -55.14
C ALA A 15 -31.34 9.38 -54.39
N VAL A 16 -30.27 10.10 -54.75
CA VAL A 16 -29.00 10.07 -54.00
C VAL A 16 -29.09 10.87 -52.70
N LEU A 17 -29.93 11.90 -52.63
CA LEU A 17 -30.17 12.65 -51.40
C LEU A 17 -31.07 11.91 -50.38
N LEU A 18 -31.86 10.92 -50.81
CA LEU A 18 -32.66 10.06 -49.92
C LEU A 18 -31.96 8.73 -49.58
N SER A 19 -30.81 8.43 -50.19
CA SER A 19 -29.97 7.26 -49.87
C SER A 19 -28.81 7.58 -48.92
N LEU A 20 -28.71 8.81 -48.43
CA LEU A 20 -27.78 9.23 -47.36
C LEU A 20 -28.45 9.33 -45.98
N CYS A 21 -29.65 8.76 -45.81
CA CYS A 21 -30.14 8.38 -44.50
C CYS A 21 -29.38 7.14 -44.01
N THR A 22 -28.09 7.29 -43.72
CA THR A 22 -27.51 6.57 -42.59
C THR A 22 -28.38 6.92 -41.38
N PRO A 23 -28.74 5.96 -40.51
CA PRO A 23 -29.44 6.28 -39.28
C PRO A 23 -28.64 7.40 -38.62
N ALA A 24 -29.32 8.48 -38.25
CA ALA A 24 -28.78 9.43 -37.30
C ALA A 24 -28.09 8.57 -36.24
N TRP A 25 -26.77 8.67 -36.15
CA TRP A 25 -26.08 8.24 -34.95
C TRP A 25 -26.81 9.02 -33.87
N ALA A 26 -27.73 8.35 -33.18
CA ALA A 26 -28.13 8.76 -31.86
C ALA A 26 -26.78 8.91 -31.17
N ALA A 27 -26.36 10.17 -30.98
CA ALA A 27 -25.21 10.45 -30.16
C ALA A 27 -25.46 9.65 -28.90
N GLU A 28 -24.61 8.66 -28.62
CA GLU A 28 -24.72 7.85 -27.42
C GLU A 28 -24.98 8.85 -26.28
N PRO A 29 -26.08 8.67 -25.51
CA PRO A 29 -26.44 9.65 -24.50
C PRO A 29 -25.19 9.88 -23.66
N LYS A 30 -24.71 11.13 -23.68
CA LYS A 30 -23.42 11.53 -23.13
C LYS A 30 -23.39 11.02 -21.70
N GLN A 31 -22.70 9.91 -21.47
CA GLN A 31 -22.81 9.16 -20.23
C GLN A 31 -22.36 10.09 -19.11
N GLU A 32 -23.26 10.43 -18.19
CA GLU A 32 -22.91 11.31 -17.07
C GLU A 32 -21.76 10.68 -16.28
N LEU A 33 -20.72 11.47 -16.03
CA LEU A 33 -19.56 11.01 -15.25
C LEU A 33 -20.03 10.51 -13.88
N SER A 34 -19.48 9.38 -13.44
CA SER A 34 -19.83 8.74 -12.16
C SER A 34 -19.80 9.69 -10.96
N TYR A 35 -18.87 10.65 -10.96
CA TYR A 35 -18.76 11.68 -9.92
C TYR A 35 -19.97 12.63 -9.88
N ILE A 36 -20.52 13.02 -11.03
CA ILE A 36 -21.71 13.87 -11.10
C ILE A 36 -22.93 13.11 -10.56
N LEU A 37 -23.03 11.83 -10.88
CA LEU A 37 -24.07 10.95 -10.36
C LEU A 37 -23.99 10.81 -8.83
N LEU A 38 -22.78 10.71 -8.27
CA LEU A 38 -22.56 10.70 -6.82
C LEU A 38 -23.05 11.99 -6.17
N LEU A 39 -22.67 13.16 -6.72
CA LEU A 39 -23.09 14.46 -6.19
C LEU A 39 -24.62 14.61 -6.21
N LYS A 40 -25.28 14.10 -7.24
CA LYS A 40 -26.74 14.05 -7.34
C LYS A 40 -27.35 13.19 -6.23
N ALA A 41 -26.80 12.00 -5.98
CA ALA A 41 -27.25 11.13 -4.89
C ALA A 41 -27.12 11.80 -3.51
N GLN A 42 -25.98 12.44 -3.25
CA GLN A 42 -25.73 13.18 -2.00
C GLN A 42 -26.65 14.40 -1.83
N ARG A 43 -26.99 15.07 -2.94
CA ARG A 43 -27.98 16.14 -2.91
C ARG A 43 -29.37 15.60 -2.53
N LEU A 44 -29.79 14.49 -3.14
CA LEU A 44 -31.09 13.87 -2.84
C LEU A 44 -31.18 13.36 -1.39
N ASP A 45 -30.08 12.87 -0.80
CA ASP A 45 -30.02 12.51 0.63
C ASP A 45 -30.24 13.75 1.52
N ARG A 46 -29.59 14.89 1.20
CA ARG A 46 -29.79 16.16 1.91
C ARG A 46 -31.20 16.74 1.75
N GLU A 47 -31.87 16.44 0.65
CA GLU A 47 -33.28 16.79 0.38
C GLU A 47 -34.25 15.74 0.97
N GLU A 48 -33.77 14.80 1.79
CA GLU A 48 -34.54 13.72 2.44
C GLU A 48 -35.33 12.81 1.47
N SER A 49 -34.98 12.83 0.19
CA SER A 49 -35.58 11.99 -0.85
C SER A 49 -34.91 10.61 -0.90
N LEU A 50 -35.00 9.86 0.21
CA LEU A 50 -34.21 8.65 0.47
C LEU A 50 -34.31 7.59 -0.63
N ALA A 51 -35.51 7.32 -1.16
CA ALA A 51 -35.70 6.33 -2.22
C ALA A 51 -35.01 6.76 -3.53
N ALA A 52 -35.15 8.02 -3.93
CA ALA A 52 -34.50 8.55 -5.13
C ALA A 52 -32.97 8.62 -4.95
N ALA A 53 -32.51 9.01 -3.76
CA ALA A 53 -31.09 9.01 -3.39
C ALA A 53 -30.50 7.60 -3.48
N THR A 54 -31.24 6.57 -3.06
CA THR A 54 -30.82 5.16 -3.09
C THR A 54 -30.58 4.69 -4.52
N VAL A 55 -31.54 4.98 -5.42
CA VAL A 55 -31.40 4.66 -6.84
C VAL A 55 -30.21 5.39 -7.45
N ALA A 56 -30.08 6.69 -7.18
CA ALA A 56 -28.97 7.50 -7.69
C ALA A 56 -27.60 7.01 -7.17
N ALA A 57 -27.50 6.61 -5.91
CA ALA A 57 -26.27 6.09 -5.31
C ALA A 57 -25.83 4.77 -5.96
N ARG A 58 -26.78 3.86 -6.23
CA ARG A 58 -26.51 2.61 -6.96
C ARG A 58 -26.00 2.89 -8.38
N VAL A 59 -26.67 3.79 -9.10
CA VAL A 59 -26.26 4.19 -10.46
C VAL A 59 -24.85 4.80 -10.47
N ALA A 60 -24.55 5.68 -9.51
CA ALA A 60 -23.22 6.28 -9.36
C ALA A 60 -22.14 5.23 -9.07
N MET A 61 -22.42 4.29 -8.16
CA MET A 61 -21.51 3.19 -7.81
C MET A 61 -21.21 2.31 -9.03
N GLU A 62 -22.25 1.89 -9.78
CA GLU A 62 -22.09 1.05 -10.97
C GLU A 62 -21.36 1.77 -12.10
N ALA A 63 -21.64 3.06 -12.31
CA ALA A 63 -20.89 3.89 -13.25
C ALA A 63 -19.40 3.97 -12.84
N GLY A 64 -19.12 4.17 -11.55
CA GLY A 64 -17.77 4.20 -11.00
C GLY A 64 -17.02 2.88 -11.20
N ARG A 65 -17.70 1.73 -11.07
CA ARG A 65 -17.12 0.41 -11.40
C ARG A 65 -16.71 0.31 -12.87
N ARG A 66 -17.53 0.83 -13.80
CA ARG A 66 -17.24 0.80 -15.25
C ARG A 66 -16.11 1.75 -15.65
N GLU A 67 -15.96 2.88 -14.97
CA GLU A 67 -14.90 3.87 -15.22
C GLU A 67 -13.53 3.46 -14.64
N GLY A 68 -13.46 2.37 -13.87
CA GLY A 68 -12.22 1.86 -13.29
C GLY A 68 -11.56 2.85 -12.33
N VAL A 69 -10.27 3.14 -12.53
CA VAL A 69 -9.49 4.05 -11.67
C VAL A 69 -10.11 5.45 -11.61
N ASN A 70 -10.63 5.95 -12.74
CA ASN A 70 -11.23 7.28 -12.82
C ASN A 70 -12.56 7.39 -12.05
N GLY A 71 -13.23 6.26 -11.80
CA GLY A 71 -14.50 6.18 -11.08
C GLY A 71 -14.38 5.77 -9.61
N ILE A 72 -13.16 5.65 -9.07
CA ILE A 72 -12.92 5.04 -7.74
C ILE A 72 -13.70 5.74 -6.61
N LYS A 73 -13.80 7.06 -6.65
CA LYS A 73 -14.54 7.85 -5.66
C LYS A 73 -16.03 7.53 -5.70
N ALA A 74 -16.64 7.57 -6.89
CA ALA A 74 -18.06 7.25 -7.06
C ALA A 74 -18.37 5.79 -6.68
N ARG A 75 -17.46 4.86 -6.98
CA ARG A 75 -17.56 3.45 -6.58
C ARG A 75 -17.58 3.29 -5.05
N LEU A 76 -16.65 3.92 -4.34
CA LEU A 76 -16.51 3.78 -2.89
C LEU A 76 -17.60 4.57 -2.14
N ASP A 77 -17.67 5.88 -2.38
CA ASP A 77 -18.58 6.78 -1.66
C ASP A 77 -20.03 6.49 -2.04
N GLY A 78 -20.31 6.17 -3.30
CA GLY A 78 -21.64 5.78 -3.77
C GLY A 78 -22.10 4.46 -3.15
N GLY A 79 -21.21 3.47 -3.01
CA GLY A 79 -21.49 2.21 -2.33
C GLY A 79 -21.79 2.40 -0.85
N THR A 80 -20.97 3.19 -0.14
CA THR A 80 -21.24 3.54 1.27
C THR A 80 -22.56 4.29 1.44
N LEU A 81 -22.84 5.27 0.56
CA LEU A 81 -24.07 6.03 0.60
C LEU A 81 -25.31 5.14 0.37
N LEU A 82 -25.23 4.23 -0.61
CA LEU A 82 -26.29 3.25 -0.90
C LEU A 82 -26.65 2.43 0.34
N VAL A 83 -25.64 1.85 1.01
CA VAL A 83 -25.85 1.02 2.21
C VAL A 83 -26.49 1.86 3.34
N ASN A 84 -25.96 3.06 3.59
CA ASN A 84 -26.49 3.95 4.63
C ASN A 84 -27.94 4.38 4.35
N LEU A 85 -28.28 4.66 3.09
CA LEU A 85 -29.64 5.05 2.71
C LEU A 85 -30.64 3.90 2.88
N LEU A 86 -30.25 2.66 2.51
CA LEU A 86 -31.07 1.48 2.76
C LEU A 86 -31.29 1.26 4.25
N PHE A 87 -30.24 1.45 5.06
CA PHE A 87 -30.33 1.37 6.52
C PHE A 87 -31.28 2.43 7.09
N LYS A 88 -31.18 3.70 6.67
CA LYS A 88 -32.09 4.79 7.07
C LYS A 88 -33.55 4.50 6.74
N GLN A 89 -33.82 3.78 5.64
CA GLN A 89 -35.17 3.36 5.23
C GLN A 89 -35.72 2.14 5.99
N GLY A 90 -34.96 1.56 6.94
CA GLY A 90 -35.34 0.33 7.64
C GLY A 90 -35.22 -0.93 6.78
N LYS A 91 -34.60 -0.84 5.60
CA LYS A 91 -34.39 -1.97 4.67
C LYS A 91 -33.13 -2.74 5.04
N TYR A 92 -33.10 -3.29 6.25
CA TYR A 92 -31.87 -3.83 6.85
C TYR A 92 -31.28 -5.02 6.07
N ALA A 93 -32.12 -5.95 5.60
CA ALA A 93 -31.66 -7.07 4.78
C ALA A 93 -31.05 -6.61 3.44
N GLU A 94 -31.65 -5.61 2.79
CA GLU A 94 -31.11 -5.01 1.55
C GLU A 94 -29.80 -4.27 1.81
N ALA A 95 -29.69 -3.55 2.94
CA ALA A 95 -28.48 -2.84 3.34
C ALA A 95 -27.30 -3.82 3.58
N ARG A 96 -27.56 -4.93 4.29
CA ARG A 96 -26.59 -6.02 4.46
C ARG A 96 -26.14 -6.57 3.11
N ALA A 97 -27.08 -6.96 2.25
CA ALA A 97 -26.76 -7.54 0.95
C ALA A 97 -25.93 -6.58 0.07
N ALA A 98 -26.26 -5.29 0.07
CA ALA A 98 -25.51 -4.28 -0.67
C ALA A 98 -24.08 -4.07 -0.12
N ALA A 99 -23.90 -4.11 1.20
CA ALA A 99 -22.58 -4.04 1.82
C ALA A 99 -21.72 -5.26 1.45
N GLU A 100 -22.29 -6.47 1.51
CA GLU A 100 -21.58 -7.69 1.13
C GLU A 100 -21.24 -7.75 -0.35
N GLU A 101 -22.12 -7.25 -1.22
CA GLU A 101 -21.87 -7.13 -2.67
C GLU A 101 -20.63 -6.25 -2.93
N GLN A 102 -20.52 -5.12 -2.24
CA GLN A 102 -19.38 -4.21 -2.38
C GLN A 102 -18.10 -4.82 -1.81
N VAL A 103 -18.16 -5.47 -0.65
CA VAL A 103 -17.00 -6.17 -0.07
C VAL A 103 -16.52 -7.28 -1.03
N ALA A 104 -17.43 -8.08 -1.59
CA ALA A 104 -17.07 -9.12 -2.55
C ALA A 104 -16.46 -8.56 -3.84
N TYR A 105 -16.97 -7.42 -4.34
CA TYR A 105 -16.38 -6.73 -5.48
C TYR A 105 -14.94 -6.29 -5.19
N GLU A 106 -14.68 -5.76 -3.99
CA GLU A 106 -13.35 -5.34 -3.57
C GLU A 106 -12.40 -6.51 -3.35
N ASP A 107 -12.86 -7.59 -2.72
CA ASP A 107 -12.10 -8.84 -2.56
C ASP A 107 -11.66 -9.37 -3.94
N ALA A 108 -12.55 -9.36 -4.93
CA ALA A 108 -12.25 -9.79 -6.30
C ALA A 108 -11.27 -8.85 -7.00
N ALA A 109 -11.41 -7.52 -6.82
CA ALA A 109 -10.48 -6.55 -7.36
C ALA A 109 -9.07 -6.67 -6.74
N GLU A 110 -8.99 -6.94 -5.44
CA GLU A 110 -7.73 -7.15 -4.73
C GLU A 110 -7.05 -8.46 -5.18
N ALA A 111 -7.81 -9.54 -5.41
CA ALA A 111 -7.26 -10.79 -5.92
C ALA A 111 -6.57 -10.65 -7.29
N LEU A 112 -6.97 -9.64 -8.08
CA LEU A 112 -6.35 -9.30 -9.37
C LEU A 112 -5.13 -8.38 -9.21
N SER A 113 -4.92 -7.79 -8.04
CA SER A 113 -3.74 -7.00 -7.71
C SER A 113 -2.57 -7.94 -7.36
N ASN A 114 -1.49 -7.90 -8.14
CA ASN A 114 -0.33 -8.81 -8.04
C ASN A 114 0.54 -8.57 -6.79
N GLY A 115 -0.03 -8.71 -5.59
CA GLY A 115 0.71 -8.75 -4.33
C GLY A 115 0.60 -7.50 -3.45
N ARG A 116 -0.07 -6.42 -3.90
CA ARG A 116 -0.42 -5.31 -2.99
C ARG A 116 -1.64 -5.69 -2.17
N ARG A 117 -1.38 -6.10 -0.94
CA ARG A 117 -2.37 -6.56 0.02
C ARG A 117 -2.48 -5.57 1.17
N PHE A 118 -3.13 -4.44 0.94
CA PHE A 118 -3.39 -3.47 2.01
C PHE A 118 -4.62 -3.89 2.82
N ARG A 119 -4.68 -3.43 4.07
CA ARG A 119 -5.92 -3.54 4.86
C ARG A 119 -7.03 -2.77 4.18
N ASN A 120 -8.18 -3.41 4.00
CA ASN A 120 -9.32 -2.79 3.35
C ASN A 120 -10.24 -2.14 4.40
N TYR A 121 -9.86 -0.92 4.82
CA TYR A 121 -10.63 -0.13 5.78
C TYR A 121 -12.06 0.18 5.30
N HIS A 122 -12.26 0.31 3.99
CA HIS A 122 -13.58 0.55 3.43
C HIS A 122 -14.49 -0.67 3.61
N SER A 123 -14.00 -1.86 3.25
CA SER A 123 -14.71 -3.12 3.48
C SER A 123 -14.98 -3.37 4.96
N ALA A 124 -14.02 -3.11 5.86
CA ALA A 124 -14.23 -3.23 7.30
C ALA A 124 -15.38 -2.33 7.80
N LYS A 125 -15.45 -1.08 7.32
CA LYS A 125 -16.55 -0.15 7.64
C LYS A 125 -17.90 -0.63 7.13
N LEU A 126 -17.96 -1.15 5.89
CA LEU A 126 -19.19 -1.70 5.32
C LEU A 126 -19.68 -2.94 6.09
N LEU A 127 -18.76 -3.82 6.50
CA LEU A 127 -19.08 -4.96 7.35
C LEU A 127 -19.65 -4.52 8.70
N GLY A 128 -19.13 -3.45 9.29
CA GLY A 128 -19.70 -2.86 10.51
C GLY A 128 -21.18 -2.46 10.35
N VAL A 129 -21.52 -1.82 9.23
CA VAL A 129 -22.92 -1.47 8.92
C VAL A 129 -23.77 -2.71 8.62
N ALA A 130 -23.21 -3.71 7.93
CA ALA A 130 -23.89 -4.98 7.67
C ALA A 130 -24.21 -5.75 8.97
N ILE A 131 -23.29 -5.73 9.93
CA ILE A 131 -23.48 -6.31 11.27
C ILE A 131 -24.62 -5.58 12.01
N GLU A 132 -24.62 -4.24 11.98
CA GLU A 132 -25.69 -3.42 12.55
C GLU A 132 -27.06 -3.77 11.93
N ALA A 133 -27.10 -3.85 10.60
CA ALA A 133 -28.32 -4.16 9.84
C ALA A 133 -28.82 -5.58 10.16
N SER A 134 -27.94 -6.57 10.19
CA SER A 134 -28.29 -7.96 10.55
C SER A 134 -28.89 -8.04 11.94
N MET A 135 -28.33 -7.30 12.90
CA MET A 135 -28.86 -7.25 14.27
C MET A 135 -30.26 -6.62 14.31
N ARG A 136 -30.49 -5.52 13.56
CA ARG A 136 -31.80 -4.87 13.45
C ARG A 136 -32.84 -5.74 12.75
N ALA A 137 -32.42 -6.61 11.83
CA ALA A 137 -33.26 -7.60 11.17
C ALA A 137 -33.54 -8.85 12.03
N GLY A 138 -32.90 -8.99 13.20
CA GLY A 138 -33.00 -10.18 14.06
C GLY A 138 -32.19 -11.39 13.57
N GLU A 139 -31.30 -11.20 12.60
CA GLU A 139 -30.51 -12.24 11.92
C GLU A 139 -29.21 -12.54 12.69
N ARG A 140 -29.30 -13.11 13.89
CA ARG A 140 -28.11 -13.34 14.75
C ARG A 140 -27.03 -14.23 14.13
N ALA A 141 -27.40 -15.24 13.34
CA ALA A 141 -26.44 -16.09 12.65
C ALA A 141 -25.58 -15.30 11.65
N GLU A 142 -26.18 -14.29 11.01
CA GLU A 142 -25.48 -13.41 10.06
C GLU A 142 -24.54 -12.46 10.77
N VAL A 143 -24.91 -11.98 11.97
CA VAL A 143 -24.00 -11.19 12.81
C VAL A 143 -22.70 -11.95 13.09
N THR A 144 -22.79 -13.21 13.52
CA THR A 144 -21.61 -14.05 13.79
C THR A 144 -20.75 -14.25 12.53
N ARG A 145 -21.36 -14.63 11.41
CA ARG A 145 -20.65 -14.82 10.13
C ARG A 145 -19.95 -13.53 9.67
N LEU A 146 -20.60 -12.38 9.81
CA LEU A 146 -20.04 -11.09 9.42
C LEU A 146 -18.93 -10.64 10.37
N GLN A 147 -18.99 -10.98 11.66
CA GLN A 147 -17.90 -10.73 12.62
C GLN A 147 -16.66 -11.59 12.32
N GLU A 148 -16.85 -12.84 11.91
CA GLU A 148 -15.76 -13.69 11.39
C GLU A 148 -15.14 -13.08 10.12
N LYS A 149 -15.97 -12.59 9.19
CA LYS A 149 -15.47 -11.92 7.98
C LYS A 149 -14.79 -10.58 8.32
N LEU A 150 -15.27 -9.82 9.30
CA LEU A 150 -14.63 -8.60 9.80
C LEU A 150 -13.23 -8.91 10.35
N PHE A 151 -13.09 -9.98 11.14
CA PHE A 151 -11.79 -10.45 11.61
C PHE A 151 -10.84 -10.79 10.45
N ALA A 152 -11.34 -11.50 9.44
CA ALA A 152 -10.54 -11.87 8.25
C ALA A 152 -10.11 -10.64 7.42
N VAL A 153 -11.00 -9.67 7.21
CA VAL A 153 -10.71 -8.42 6.46
C VAL A 153 -9.73 -7.52 7.24
N GLY A 154 -9.81 -7.51 8.57
CA GLY A 154 -8.86 -6.81 9.44
C GLY A 154 -7.44 -7.36 9.35
N ARG A 155 -7.25 -8.59 8.82
CA ARG A 155 -5.96 -9.27 8.61
C ARG A 155 -5.02 -9.17 9.82
N PRO A 156 -5.47 -9.54 11.02
CA PRO A 156 -4.59 -9.47 12.16
C PRO A 156 -3.45 -10.48 12.03
N TYR A 157 -2.29 -10.14 12.55
CA TYR A 157 -1.20 -11.10 12.67
C TYR A 157 -1.61 -12.25 13.60
N SER A 158 -1.59 -13.48 13.09
CA SER A 158 -2.09 -14.68 13.79
C SER A 158 -1.29 -15.07 15.03
N GLY A 159 -0.08 -14.52 15.18
CA GLY A 159 0.70 -14.62 16.41
C GLY A 159 0.17 -13.76 17.57
N LEU A 160 -0.68 -12.76 17.28
CA LEU A 160 -1.19 -11.80 18.25
C LEU A 160 -2.68 -11.95 18.52
N TRP A 161 -3.46 -12.12 17.47
CA TRP A 161 -4.90 -12.20 17.57
C TRP A 161 -5.43 -13.54 17.14
N ARG A 162 -6.45 -13.99 17.88
CA ARG A 162 -7.23 -15.17 17.51
C ARG A 162 -8.70 -14.91 17.77
N LEU A 163 -9.52 -15.50 16.91
CA LEU A 163 -10.92 -15.75 17.20
C LEU A 163 -10.99 -17.09 17.91
N ALA A 164 -11.44 -17.12 19.16
CA ALA A 164 -11.59 -18.40 19.86
C ALA A 164 -12.77 -19.18 19.26
N PRO A 165 -12.58 -20.46 18.86
CA PRO A 165 -13.64 -21.23 18.19
C PRO A 165 -14.74 -21.67 19.16
N ASP A 166 -14.39 -21.89 20.44
CA ASP A 166 -15.31 -22.43 21.44
C ASP A 166 -16.03 -21.33 22.25
N GLU A 167 -15.47 -20.13 22.26
CA GLU A 167 -16.04 -18.94 22.88
C GLU A 167 -15.95 -17.78 21.89
N PRO A 168 -17.06 -17.17 21.44
CA PRO A 168 -17.03 -16.10 20.45
C PRO A 168 -16.40 -14.83 21.02
N ARG A 169 -15.07 -14.82 21.06
CA ARG A 169 -14.21 -13.82 21.69
C ARG A 169 -13.02 -13.51 20.80
N LEU A 170 -12.67 -12.23 20.71
CA LEU A 170 -11.37 -11.79 20.26
C LEU A 170 -10.37 -11.95 21.40
N ARG A 171 -9.26 -12.64 21.14
CA ARG A 171 -8.15 -12.77 22.09
C ARG A 171 -6.93 -12.06 21.54
N TYR A 172 -6.37 -11.15 22.33
CA TYR A 172 -5.08 -10.54 22.09
C TYR A 172 -4.06 -11.15 23.06
N GLU A 173 -3.28 -12.11 22.54
CA GLU A 173 -2.43 -13.00 23.32
C GLU A 173 -1.37 -12.24 24.13
N LEU A 174 -0.62 -11.31 23.51
CA LEU A 174 0.45 -10.57 24.19
C LEU A 174 -0.04 -9.73 25.38
N ALA A 175 -1.22 -9.14 25.22
CA ALA A 175 -1.81 -8.31 26.25
C ALA A 175 -2.64 -9.13 27.23
N GLY A 176 -2.85 -10.43 27.02
CA GLY A 176 -3.77 -11.23 27.84
C GLY A 176 -5.21 -10.67 27.87
N LEU A 177 -5.61 -9.95 26.82
CA LEU A 177 -6.91 -9.28 26.72
C LEU A 177 -7.88 -10.16 25.93
N SER A 178 -9.08 -10.37 26.47
CA SER A 178 -10.14 -11.10 25.80
C SER A 178 -11.45 -10.31 25.83
N LEU A 179 -11.99 -10.10 24.63
CA LEU A 179 -13.15 -9.25 24.36
C LEU A 179 -14.26 -10.09 23.71
N PRO A 180 -15.52 -10.00 24.17
CA PRO A 180 -16.64 -10.75 23.59
C PRO A 180 -16.98 -10.22 22.19
N LEU A 181 -17.42 -11.07 21.27
CA LEU A 181 -17.97 -10.59 19.99
C LEU A 181 -19.37 -10.00 20.15
N MET A 182 -20.15 -10.54 21.08
CA MET A 182 -21.49 -10.05 21.42
C MET A 182 -21.78 -10.21 22.92
N VAL A 183 -22.53 -9.26 23.47
CA VAL A 183 -23.08 -9.30 24.84
C VAL A 183 -24.47 -8.68 24.84
N GLY A 184 -25.52 -9.50 24.91
CA GLY A 184 -26.89 -9.00 24.80
C GLY A 184 -27.13 -8.32 23.45
N GLN A 185 -27.25 -6.98 23.44
CA GLN A 185 -27.42 -6.16 22.23
C GLN A 185 -26.11 -5.51 21.75
N TRP A 186 -25.06 -5.55 22.57
CA TRP A 186 -23.73 -5.14 22.15
C TRP A 186 -23.17 -6.10 21.12
N LYS A 187 -22.62 -5.54 20.05
CA LYS A 187 -21.96 -6.29 18.98
C LYS A 187 -20.70 -5.57 18.54
N LEU A 188 -19.65 -6.34 18.28
CA LEU A 188 -18.45 -5.84 17.63
C LEU A 188 -18.80 -5.43 16.19
N THR A 189 -18.52 -4.18 15.84
CA THR A 189 -18.76 -3.61 14.50
C THR A 189 -17.50 -3.09 13.84
N GLU A 190 -16.40 -2.97 14.57
CA GLU A 190 -15.12 -2.53 14.02
C GLU A 190 -13.97 -3.28 14.70
N PHE A 191 -12.98 -3.67 13.90
CA PHE A 191 -11.78 -4.31 14.38
C PHE A 191 -10.59 -3.85 13.53
N GLU A 192 -9.64 -3.22 14.18
CA GLU A 192 -8.40 -2.73 13.61
C GLU A 192 -7.23 -3.22 14.49
N PRO A 193 -6.51 -4.28 14.08
CA PRO A 193 -5.39 -4.79 14.85
C PRO A 193 -4.19 -3.83 14.82
N ALA A 194 -3.33 -3.83 15.84
CA ALA A 194 -2.10 -3.03 15.80
C ALA A 194 -1.13 -3.56 14.72
N ASP A 195 -0.66 -2.69 13.82
CA ASP A 195 0.38 -3.02 12.83
C ASP A 195 1.79 -3.06 13.42
N LYS A 196 2.02 -2.21 14.43
CA LYS A 196 3.30 -2.01 15.09
C LYS A 196 3.09 -1.63 16.56
N ARG A 197 4.14 -1.77 17.35
CA ARG A 197 4.12 -1.63 18.81
C ARG A 197 3.59 -0.29 19.32
N ASP A 198 3.95 0.80 18.65
CA ASP A 198 3.55 2.16 19.00
C ASP A 198 2.15 2.53 18.49
N PHE A 199 1.47 1.63 17.76
CA PHE A 199 0.10 1.83 17.31
C PHE A 199 -0.89 1.09 18.21
N SER A 200 -2.09 1.66 18.37
CA SER A 200 -3.16 0.97 19.06
C SER A 200 -3.80 -0.09 18.19
N ALA A 201 -4.19 -1.20 18.81
CA ALA A 201 -5.31 -1.97 18.32
C ALA A 201 -6.61 -1.29 18.77
N ARG A 202 -7.60 -1.23 17.89
CA ARG A 202 -8.91 -0.63 18.13
C ARG A 202 -10.02 -1.64 17.84
N VAL A 203 -11.01 -1.68 18.72
CA VAL A 203 -12.29 -2.33 18.46
C VAL A 203 -13.43 -1.37 18.80
N ARG A 204 -14.55 -1.48 18.09
CA ARG A 204 -15.77 -0.73 18.39
C ARG A 204 -16.93 -1.67 18.58
N TYR A 205 -17.69 -1.40 19.62
CA TYR A 205 -18.97 -2.02 19.90
C TYR A 205 -20.07 -0.99 19.75
N SER A 206 -21.22 -1.42 19.25
CA SER A 206 -22.41 -0.59 19.16
C SER A 206 -23.63 -1.31 19.67
N GLN A 207 -24.62 -0.55 20.11
CA GLN A 207 -26.00 -0.99 20.26
C GLN A 207 -26.95 0.19 20.06
N ALA A 208 -28.21 -0.15 19.85
CA ALA A 208 -29.28 0.82 19.69
C ALA A 208 -29.93 1.15 21.04
N LEU A 209 -30.05 2.43 21.36
CA LEU A 209 -30.95 2.93 22.40
C LEU A 209 -32.10 3.72 21.77
N VAL A 210 -33.00 4.24 22.60
CA VAL A 210 -34.22 4.94 22.17
C VAL A 210 -33.89 6.25 21.48
N ASN A 211 -32.98 7.04 22.04
CA ASN A 211 -32.68 8.40 21.57
C ASN A 211 -31.35 8.48 20.81
N GLY A 212 -30.72 7.35 20.49
CA GLY A 212 -29.49 7.32 19.69
C GLY A 212 -28.70 6.01 19.80
N PRO A 213 -27.58 5.90 19.07
CA PRO A 213 -26.65 4.81 19.26
C PRO A 213 -25.87 4.98 20.57
N LEU A 214 -25.60 3.85 21.22
CA LEU A 214 -24.59 3.76 22.27
C LEU A 214 -23.40 3.01 21.68
N SER A 215 -22.24 3.66 21.66
CA SER A 215 -21.02 3.12 21.06
C SER A 215 -19.86 3.12 22.05
N ALA A 216 -19.07 2.06 22.07
CA ALA A 216 -17.88 1.92 22.90
C ALA A 216 -16.69 1.57 22.02
N GLU A 217 -15.70 2.45 21.95
CA GLU A 217 -14.41 2.20 21.33
C GLU A 217 -13.41 1.79 22.41
N ILE A 218 -12.78 0.63 22.25
CA ILE A 218 -11.69 0.16 23.10
C ILE A 218 -10.41 0.20 22.27
N SER A 219 -9.45 1.01 22.71
CA SER A 219 -8.11 1.10 22.14
C SER A 219 -7.07 0.56 23.12
N LEU A 220 -6.18 -0.32 22.65
CA LEU A 220 -5.11 -0.91 23.46
C LEU A 220 -3.75 -0.54 22.89
N TYR A 221 -2.89 0.02 23.73
CA TYR A 221 -1.55 0.50 23.38
C TYR A 221 -0.48 -0.24 24.18
N TYR A 222 0.68 -0.47 23.57
CA TYR A 222 1.90 -0.74 24.32
C TYR A 222 2.63 0.58 24.56
N ASP A 223 2.70 1.02 25.81
CA ASP A 223 3.29 2.28 26.23
C ASP A 223 4.61 2.01 26.97
N GLU A 224 5.70 1.88 26.21
CA GLU A 224 7.05 1.62 26.74
C GLU A 224 7.47 2.64 27.81
N THR A 225 6.89 3.84 27.82
CA THR A 225 7.22 4.88 28.81
C THR A 225 6.73 4.56 30.22
N GLN A 226 5.86 3.56 30.39
CA GLN A 226 5.38 3.08 31.69
C GLN A 226 6.37 2.14 32.38
N ARG A 227 7.37 1.63 31.65
CA ARG A 227 8.41 0.79 32.23
C ARG A 227 9.18 1.56 33.30
N GLY A 228 9.38 0.91 34.45
CA GLY A 228 10.13 1.49 35.57
C GLY A 228 9.37 2.56 36.37
N ARG A 229 8.14 2.92 35.98
CA ARG A 229 7.30 3.83 36.77
C ARG A 229 6.62 3.10 37.92
N ASP A 230 6.64 3.72 39.10
CA ASP A 230 5.88 3.27 40.27
C ASP A 230 4.38 3.60 40.17
N ALA A 231 3.60 3.13 41.15
CA ALA A 231 2.15 3.34 41.18
C ALA A 231 1.74 4.81 41.22
N THR A 232 2.48 5.67 41.93
CA THR A 232 2.19 7.10 42.06
C THR A 232 2.44 7.82 40.74
N GLN A 233 3.56 7.54 40.10
CA GLN A 233 3.93 8.09 38.79
C GLN A 233 2.96 7.63 37.69
N ARG A 234 2.51 6.37 37.74
CA ARG A 234 1.48 5.85 36.85
C ARG A 234 0.16 6.59 37.07
N GLN A 235 -0.28 6.75 38.31
CA GLN A 235 -1.50 7.50 38.63
C GLN A 235 -1.43 8.95 38.14
N GLU A 236 -0.29 9.62 38.34
CA GLU A 236 -0.06 10.99 37.86
C GLU A 236 -0.20 11.08 36.33
N SER A 237 0.38 10.12 35.61
CA SER A 237 0.31 10.09 34.14
C SER A 237 -1.11 9.96 33.58
N LEU A 238 -2.03 9.41 34.37
CA LEU A 238 -3.42 9.23 33.99
C LEU A 238 -4.31 10.43 34.33
N LYS A 239 -3.89 11.36 35.20
CA LYS A 239 -4.72 12.51 35.62
C LYS A 239 -5.27 13.34 34.47
N ARG A 240 -4.52 13.43 33.35
CA ARG A 240 -4.96 14.15 32.14
C ARG A 240 -6.30 13.67 31.56
N TYR A 241 -6.74 12.46 31.90
CA TYR A 241 -7.99 11.87 31.41
C TYR A 241 -9.19 12.09 32.33
N GLN A 242 -8.99 12.63 33.54
CA GLN A 242 -10.07 12.82 34.52
C GLN A 242 -10.97 14.02 34.20
N GLY A 243 -10.50 14.94 33.36
CA GLY A 243 -11.22 16.19 33.07
C GLY A 243 -11.21 17.16 34.26
N THR A 244 -12.09 18.15 34.19
CA THR A 244 -12.31 19.18 35.22
C THR A 244 -12.92 18.59 36.50
N PRO A 245 -12.81 19.25 37.67
CA PRO A 245 -13.43 18.76 38.91
C PRO A 245 -14.94 18.48 38.82
N ALA A 246 -15.68 19.28 38.05
CA ALA A 246 -17.12 19.07 37.84
C ALA A 246 -17.40 17.79 37.02
N GLU A 247 -16.57 17.52 36.01
CA GLU A 247 -16.64 16.31 35.19
C GLU A 247 -16.28 15.07 36.01
N GLN A 248 -15.31 15.17 36.93
CA GLN A 248 -14.93 14.08 37.82
C GLN A 248 -16.07 13.64 38.74
N VAL A 249 -16.81 14.60 39.32
CA VAL A 249 -17.99 14.30 40.14
C VAL A 249 -19.02 13.53 39.33
N ARG A 250 -19.29 13.94 38.09
CA ARG A 250 -20.23 13.25 37.20
C ARG A 250 -19.72 11.88 36.74
N ALA A 251 -18.41 11.76 36.47
CA ALA A 251 -17.79 10.49 36.10
C ALA A 251 -17.82 9.47 37.24
N SER A 252 -17.86 9.91 38.50
CA SER A 252 -17.92 9.01 39.66
C SER A 252 -19.10 8.03 39.65
N ALA A 253 -20.24 8.45 39.06
CA ALA A 253 -21.45 7.63 38.92
C ALA A 253 -21.42 6.62 37.77
N MET A 254 -20.41 6.71 36.88
CA MET A 254 -20.24 5.76 35.78
C MET A 254 -19.68 4.42 36.28
N PRO A 255 -20.00 3.28 35.64
CA PRO A 255 -19.45 1.99 36.04
C PRO A 255 -17.93 1.95 35.91
N ASP A 256 -17.27 1.20 36.79
CA ASP A 256 -15.82 0.98 36.72
C ASP A 256 -15.47 -0.16 35.75
N LEU A 257 -14.22 -0.18 35.28
CA LEU A 257 -13.69 -1.33 34.53
C LEU A 257 -13.53 -2.52 35.49
N PRO A 258 -13.74 -3.77 35.05
CA PRO A 258 -13.79 -4.96 35.91
C PRO A 258 -12.40 -5.48 36.31
N PHE A 259 -11.37 -4.62 36.30
CA PHE A 259 -9.98 -5.04 36.42
C PHE A 259 -9.43 -4.70 37.80
N ASP A 260 -9.56 -5.65 38.73
CA ASP A 260 -9.09 -5.47 40.10
C ASP A 260 -7.58 -5.23 40.17
N GLY A 261 -7.18 -4.31 41.06
CA GLY A 261 -5.77 -4.01 41.35
C GLY A 261 -5.03 -3.20 40.29
N LEU A 262 -5.69 -2.78 39.20
CA LEU A 262 -5.06 -1.94 38.18
C LEU A 262 -5.15 -0.45 38.48
N THR A 263 -4.10 0.29 38.14
CA THR A 263 -4.14 1.76 38.10
C THR A 263 -5.09 2.21 37.00
N SER A 264 -6.16 2.90 37.37
CA SER A 264 -7.17 3.36 36.43
C SER A 264 -7.76 4.71 36.79
N VAL A 265 -8.32 5.39 35.80
CA VAL A 265 -9.07 6.63 35.94
C VAL A 265 -10.29 6.60 35.03
N LYS A 266 -11.32 7.34 35.42
CA LYS A 266 -12.46 7.64 34.57
C LYS A 266 -12.70 9.14 34.48
N GLY A 267 -13.20 9.58 33.34
CA GLY A 267 -13.52 10.96 33.03
C GLY A 267 -14.81 11.02 32.20
N ARG A 268 -15.36 12.22 32.10
CA ARG A 268 -16.57 12.50 31.34
C ARG A 268 -16.39 13.82 30.61
N ALA A 269 -16.80 13.87 29.35
CA ALA A 269 -16.98 15.11 28.62
C ALA A 269 -18.42 15.16 28.08
N GLN A 270 -18.96 16.37 27.96
CA GLN A 270 -20.27 16.62 27.34
C GLN A 270 -20.07 17.59 26.17
N TRP A 271 -20.76 17.36 25.05
CA TRP A 271 -20.77 18.26 23.91
C TRP A 271 -22.19 18.41 23.38
N GLU A 272 -22.36 19.41 22.53
CA GLU A 272 -23.55 19.66 21.76
C GLU A 272 -23.15 19.68 20.29
N ASP A 273 -23.79 18.84 19.48
CA ASP A 273 -23.63 18.85 18.03
C ASP A 273 -25.01 18.98 17.39
N SER A 274 -25.20 20.00 16.56
CA SER A 274 -26.44 20.22 15.80
C SER A 274 -27.72 20.23 16.66
N GLY A 275 -27.62 20.64 17.92
CA GLY A 275 -28.73 20.69 18.90
C GLY A 275 -28.96 19.40 19.70
N GLU A 276 -28.22 18.33 19.42
CA GLU A 276 -28.22 17.09 20.21
C GLU A 276 -27.11 17.14 21.27
N GLN A 277 -27.48 16.89 22.53
CA GLN A 277 -26.52 16.81 23.63
C GLN A 277 -25.99 15.38 23.78
N GLY A 278 -24.68 15.22 23.57
CA GLY A 278 -23.95 13.96 23.70
C GLY A 278 -23.06 13.90 24.93
N VAL A 279 -22.81 12.69 25.43
CA VAL A 279 -21.89 12.40 26.54
C VAL A 279 -20.84 11.38 26.10
N ARG A 280 -19.58 11.64 26.49
CA ARG A 280 -18.41 10.79 26.27
C ARG A 280 -17.88 10.38 27.62
N GLY A 281 -18.06 9.13 27.96
CA GLY A 281 -17.33 8.50 29.06
C GLY A 281 -15.93 8.11 28.57
N ILE A 282 -14.92 8.33 29.40
CA ILE A 282 -13.54 7.92 29.14
C ILE A 282 -13.06 7.07 30.31
N TRP A 283 -12.50 5.89 30.03
CA TRP A 283 -11.82 5.05 31.01
C TRP A 283 -10.42 4.76 30.52
N VAL A 284 -9.44 4.87 31.41
CA VAL A 284 -8.06 4.50 31.10
C VAL A 284 -7.53 3.61 32.21
N ALA A 285 -6.99 2.46 31.84
CA ALA A 285 -6.39 1.51 32.77
C ALA A 285 -5.00 1.09 32.30
N LEU A 286 -4.10 0.84 33.26
CA LEU A 286 -2.75 0.36 33.03
C LEU A 286 -2.57 -1.04 33.61
N ARG A 287 -1.98 -1.93 32.82
CA ARG A 287 -1.51 -3.25 33.24
C ARG A 287 -0.10 -3.43 32.67
N GLY A 288 0.91 -3.38 33.54
CA GLY A 288 2.30 -3.44 33.08
C GLY A 288 2.67 -2.23 32.26
N ASP A 289 3.12 -2.46 31.02
CA ASP A 289 3.37 -1.41 30.02
C ASP A 289 2.22 -1.28 29.01
N TRP A 290 1.10 -1.96 29.24
CA TRP A 290 -0.08 -1.85 28.40
C TRP A 290 -1.04 -0.79 28.95
N ARG A 291 -1.59 0.01 28.03
CA ARG A 291 -2.64 1.00 28.33
C ARG A 291 -3.89 0.69 27.54
N LEU A 292 -4.99 0.48 28.25
CA LEU A 292 -6.33 0.34 27.69
C LEU A 292 -7.06 1.66 27.84
N HIS A 293 -7.65 2.14 26.75
CA HIS A 293 -8.45 3.36 26.67
C HIS A 293 -9.83 3.00 26.13
N VAL A 294 -10.87 3.25 26.89
CA VAL A 294 -12.27 3.07 26.47
C VAL A 294 -12.91 4.44 26.33
N ALA A 295 -13.45 4.73 25.15
CA ALA A 295 -14.28 5.91 24.92
C ALA A 295 -15.71 5.45 24.59
N VAL A 296 -16.70 6.00 25.28
CA VAL A 296 -18.10 5.62 25.08
C VAL A 296 -18.94 6.85 24.78
N ASP A 297 -19.64 6.84 23.65
CA ASP A 297 -20.53 7.93 23.23
C ASP A 297 -22.00 7.50 23.34
N PHE A 298 -22.84 8.37 23.91
CA PHE A 298 -24.29 8.19 24.06
C PHE A 298 -25.03 9.52 24.21
N SER A 299 -26.36 9.50 23.97
CA SER A 299 -27.23 10.66 24.19
C SER A 299 -27.45 10.92 25.68
N VAL A 300 -27.46 12.20 26.10
CA VAL A 300 -27.78 12.59 27.49
C VAL A 300 -29.13 12.02 27.95
N GLN A 301 -30.10 11.90 27.04
CA GLN A 301 -31.45 11.40 27.35
C GLN A 301 -31.48 9.91 27.72
N ASP A 302 -30.48 9.15 27.30
CA ASP A 302 -30.36 7.72 27.54
C ASP A 302 -29.40 7.37 28.67
N GLU A 303 -28.93 8.35 29.47
CA GLU A 303 -27.82 8.17 30.43
C GLU A 303 -28.03 6.99 31.39
N ALA A 304 -29.21 6.86 32.01
CA ALA A 304 -29.49 5.77 32.95
C ALA A 304 -29.41 4.38 32.29
N GLN A 305 -30.02 4.24 31.10
CA GLN A 305 -29.99 2.99 30.34
C GLN A 305 -28.57 2.70 29.84
N ALA A 306 -27.83 3.73 29.40
CA ALA A 306 -26.46 3.59 28.96
C ALA A 306 -25.57 3.06 30.08
N MET A 307 -25.68 3.60 31.31
CA MET A 307 -24.89 3.12 32.45
C MET A 307 -25.20 1.66 32.80
N GLU A 308 -26.48 1.25 32.77
CA GLU A 308 -26.86 -0.14 33.02
C GLU A 308 -26.25 -1.10 31.98
N GLN A 309 -26.37 -0.76 30.69
CA GLN A 309 -25.85 -1.61 29.63
C GLN A 309 -24.32 -1.60 29.56
N LEU A 310 -23.68 -0.51 29.93
CA LEU A 310 -22.22 -0.44 30.06
C LEU A 310 -21.72 -1.30 31.21
N GLY A 311 -22.38 -1.29 32.36
CA GLY A 311 -22.03 -2.17 33.47
C GLY A 311 -22.06 -3.65 33.08
N LYS A 312 -23.10 -4.07 32.34
CA LYS A 312 -23.20 -5.44 31.80
C LYS A 312 -22.07 -5.75 30.80
N PHE A 313 -21.75 -4.82 29.91
CA PHE A 313 -20.67 -5.00 28.93
C PHE A 313 -19.31 -5.06 29.61
N PHE A 314 -18.99 -4.13 30.50
CA PHE A 314 -17.73 -4.08 31.22
C PHE A 314 -17.51 -5.35 32.04
N ALA A 315 -18.52 -5.89 32.72
CA ALA A 315 -18.40 -7.14 33.47
C ALA A 315 -17.94 -8.35 32.63
N THR A 316 -18.04 -8.28 31.29
CA THR A 316 -17.57 -9.35 30.40
C THR A 316 -16.13 -9.15 29.90
N LEU A 317 -15.53 -7.97 30.08
CA LEU A 317 -14.17 -7.72 29.64
C LEU A 317 -13.19 -8.52 30.52
N GLN A 318 -12.25 -9.20 29.89
CA GLN A 318 -11.24 -9.99 30.62
C GLN A 318 -9.85 -9.51 30.25
N TRP A 319 -9.04 -9.24 31.26
CA TRP A 319 -7.64 -8.86 31.10
C TRP A 319 -6.82 -9.61 32.15
N GLN A 320 -6.32 -10.80 31.79
CA GLN A 320 -5.81 -11.78 32.77
C GLN A 320 -4.29 -11.80 32.91
N GLY A 321 -3.56 -11.08 32.07
CA GLY A 321 -2.10 -11.08 32.11
C GLY A 321 -1.47 -9.95 31.32
N GLU A 322 -0.15 -9.90 31.35
CA GLU A 322 0.69 -9.04 30.54
C GLU A 322 1.96 -9.81 30.17
N HIS A 323 2.39 -9.70 28.91
CA HIS A 323 3.73 -10.13 28.52
C HIS A 323 4.63 -8.89 28.38
N PRO A 324 5.77 -8.83 29.10
CA PRO A 324 6.82 -7.86 28.81
C PRO A 324 7.32 -8.08 27.38
N LEU A 325 7.35 -7.02 26.56
CA LEU A 325 7.74 -7.12 25.16
C LEU A 325 9.20 -6.73 24.88
N PHE A 326 9.97 -6.46 25.93
CA PHE A 326 11.41 -6.22 25.83
C PHE A 326 12.10 -6.56 27.15
N ARG A 327 13.36 -6.98 27.05
CA ARG A 327 14.18 -7.40 28.20
C ARG A 327 14.87 -6.24 28.91
N GLU A 328 15.79 -5.57 28.20
CA GLU A 328 16.64 -4.51 28.76
C GLU A 328 16.46 -3.18 28.03
N ARG A 329 16.53 -3.22 26.69
CA ARG A 329 16.38 -2.04 25.82
C ARG A 329 15.04 -2.08 25.11
N THR A 330 14.41 -0.92 24.94
CA THR A 330 13.14 -0.84 24.22
C THR A 330 13.31 -1.16 22.74
N MET A 331 12.24 -1.56 22.05
CA MET A 331 12.34 -1.82 20.61
C MET A 331 12.71 -0.55 19.84
N ALA A 332 12.17 0.61 20.26
CA ALA A 332 12.51 1.90 19.68
C ALA A 332 14.01 2.25 19.80
N GLU A 333 14.66 1.90 20.91
CA GLU A 333 16.11 2.07 21.10
C GLU A 333 16.91 1.11 20.23
N GLN A 334 16.45 -0.13 20.10
CA GLN A 334 17.08 -1.16 19.27
C GLN A 334 17.00 -0.77 17.78
N ASP A 335 15.82 -0.42 17.29
CA ASP A 335 15.59 0.04 15.92
C ASP A 335 16.45 1.25 15.57
N ARG A 336 16.50 2.28 16.44
CA ARG A 336 17.33 3.46 16.19
C ARG A 336 18.81 3.12 16.05
N ALA A 337 19.32 2.19 16.86
CA ALA A 337 20.72 1.77 16.76
C ALA A 337 21.00 0.99 15.47
N ILE A 338 20.05 0.16 15.04
CA ILE A 338 20.14 -0.58 13.77
C ILE A 338 20.09 0.37 12.59
N ASP A 339 19.13 1.30 12.55
CA ASP A 339 18.93 2.25 11.45
C ASP A 339 20.14 3.18 11.26
N LEU A 340 20.75 3.64 12.35
CA LEU A 340 21.99 4.46 12.31
C LEU A 340 23.14 3.71 11.64
N LEU A 341 23.32 2.43 11.96
CA LEU A 341 24.35 1.60 11.34
C LEU A 341 23.99 1.24 9.89
N TRP A 342 22.73 0.96 9.61
CA TRP A 342 22.25 0.62 8.28
C TRP A 342 22.46 1.77 7.28
N ALA A 343 22.21 3.01 7.72
CA ALA A 343 22.46 4.21 6.93
C ALA A 343 23.97 4.51 6.74
N THR A 344 24.84 3.86 7.51
CA THR A 344 26.28 4.07 7.43
C THR A 344 26.90 3.19 6.33
N PRO A 345 27.79 3.74 5.50
CA PRO A 345 28.62 3.02 4.54
C PRO A 345 29.25 1.73 5.10
N GLY A 346 28.86 0.57 4.57
CA GLY A 346 29.37 -0.73 5.03
C GLY A 346 28.83 -1.21 6.39
N GLY A 347 27.93 -0.45 7.03
CA GLY A 347 27.37 -0.77 8.35
C GLY A 347 26.34 -1.90 8.36
N TRP A 348 25.95 -2.43 7.19
CA TRP A 348 24.99 -3.53 7.03
C TRP A 348 25.33 -4.78 7.85
N SER A 349 26.63 -5.09 8.04
CA SER A 349 27.05 -6.27 8.80
C SER A 349 26.67 -6.10 10.28
N LYS A 350 27.04 -4.96 10.87
CA LYS A 350 26.76 -4.66 12.27
C LYS A 350 25.27 -4.41 12.52
N ALA A 351 24.58 -3.78 11.57
CA ALA A 351 23.12 -3.64 11.61
C ALA A 351 22.44 -5.01 11.63
N GLY A 352 22.89 -5.97 10.81
CA GLY A 352 22.40 -7.35 10.83
C GLY A 352 22.64 -8.08 12.15
N GLU A 353 23.83 -7.91 12.77
CA GLU A 353 24.12 -8.49 14.10
C GLU A 353 23.20 -7.92 15.19
N LEU A 354 23.00 -6.60 15.22
CA LEU A 354 22.09 -5.99 16.19
C LEU A 354 20.64 -6.42 15.93
N ALA A 355 20.24 -6.53 14.66
CA ALA A 355 18.91 -7.02 14.32
C ALA A 355 18.69 -8.47 14.77
N GLU A 356 19.69 -9.33 14.64
CA GLU A 356 19.62 -10.72 15.12
C GLU A 356 19.46 -10.79 16.65
N GLN A 357 20.15 -9.91 17.39
CA GLN A 357 20.02 -9.79 18.85
C GLN A 357 18.65 -9.26 19.30
N ALA A 358 18.03 -8.42 18.46
CA ALA A 358 16.72 -7.81 18.68
C ALA A 358 15.54 -8.73 18.36
N LEU A 359 15.72 -9.73 17.49
CA LEU A 359 14.65 -10.65 17.06
C LEU A 359 13.83 -11.29 18.21
N PRO A 360 14.42 -11.70 19.35
CA PRO A 360 13.64 -12.25 20.46
C PRO A 360 12.65 -11.27 21.09
N ASP A 361 12.86 -9.96 20.93
CA ASP A 361 11.98 -8.91 21.44
C ASP A 361 10.95 -8.47 20.37
N ALA A 362 11.00 -9.02 19.16
CA ALA A 362 10.11 -8.68 18.04
C ALA A 362 8.85 -9.52 18.03
N PHE A 363 7.71 -8.90 18.31
CA PHE A 363 6.42 -9.58 18.39
C PHE A 363 5.42 -9.09 17.32
N PHE A 364 5.60 -7.86 16.82
CA PHE A 364 4.73 -7.30 15.79
C PHE A 364 5.22 -7.65 14.39
N ALA A 365 4.29 -7.78 13.44
CA ALA A 365 4.63 -8.18 12.07
C ALA A 365 5.66 -7.23 11.43
N LEU A 366 5.56 -5.91 11.67
CA LEU A 366 6.53 -4.95 11.14
C LEU A 366 7.93 -5.14 11.72
N GLU A 367 8.05 -5.40 13.02
CA GLU A 367 9.35 -5.66 13.69
C GLU A 367 9.99 -6.92 13.13
N ILE A 368 9.21 -8.01 13.05
CA ILE A 368 9.65 -9.28 12.47
C ILE A 368 10.11 -9.07 11.03
N ALA A 369 9.35 -8.32 10.24
CA ALA A 369 9.65 -8.06 8.84
C ALA A 369 10.95 -7.26 8.66
N ARG A 370 11.11 -6.16 9.39
CA ARG A 370 12.29 -5.29 9.33
C ARG A 370 13.55 -6.01 9.80
N LEU A 371 13.52 -6.59 11.00
CA LEU A 371 14.70 -7.23 11.58
C LEU A 371 15.18 -8.42 10.74
N ASN A 372 14.27 -9.28 10.26
CA ASN A 372 14.65 -10.37 9.36
C ASN A 372 15.18 -9.88 8.01
N THR A 373 14.77 -8.69 7.55
CA THR A 373 15.33 -8.07 6.34
C THR A 373 16.79 -7.69 6.57
N PHE A 374 17.11 -6.99 7.66
CA PHE A 374 18.49 -6.63 8.01
C PHE A 374 19.39 -7.85 8.18
N VAL A 375 18.91 -8.87 8.91
CA VAL A 375 19.61 -10.15 9.08
C VAL A 375 19.84 -10.83 7.73
N GLY A 376 18.80 -10.92 6.89
CA GLY A 376 18.87 -11.56 5.59
C GLY A 376 19.85 -10.89 4.63
N VAL A 377 19.86 -9.55 4.56
CA VAL A 377 20.83 -8.83 3.72
C VAL A 377 22.25 -9.00 4.25
N SER A 378 22.46 -8.97 5.57
CA SER A 378 23.77 -9.23 6.16
C SER A 378 24.29 -10.62 5.82
N GLN A 379 23.43 -11.64 5.94
CA GLN A 379 23.73 -13.03 5.56
C GLN A 379 24.02 -13.18 4.06
N TYR A 380 23.28 -12.47 3.21
CA TYR A 380 23.52 -12.46 1.78
C TYR A 380 24.90 -11.90 1.43
N ARG A 381 25.25 -10.77 2.04
CA ARG A 381 26.49 -10.04 1.77
C ARG A 381 27.74 -10.80 2.20
N ARG A 382 27.65 -11.67 3.22
CA ARG A 382 28.70 -12.63 3.61
C ARG A 382 28.69 -13.94 2.80
N GLY A 383 27.80 -14.09 1.81
CA GLY A 383 27.69 -15.28 0.96
C GLY A 383 26.86 -16.44 1.52
N ALA A 384 26.20 -16.28 2.67
CA ALA A 384 25.36 -17.31 3.28
C ALA A 384 23.94 -17.33 2.67
N LEU A 385 23.84 -17.70 1.39
CA LEU A 385 22.61 -17.55 0.60
C LEU A 385 21.40 -18.34 1.15
N GLU A 386 21.61 -19.54 1.71
CA GLU A 386 20.52 -20.33 2.30
C GLU A 386 19.99 -19.74 3.62
N ASP A 387 20.86 -19.16 4.43
CA ASP A 387 20.44 -18.47 5.66
C ASP A 387 19.68 -17.20 5.29
N ALA A 388 20.25 -16.42 4.35
CA ALA A 388 19.64 -15.20 3.82
C ALA A 388 18.25 -15.48 3.26
N ARG A 389 18.08 -16.57 2.51
CA ARG A 389 16.78 -17.02 1.99
C ARG A 389 15.78 -17.22 3.12
N ARG A 390 16.12 -18.01 4.15
CA ARG A 390 15.20 -18.31 5.26
C ARG A 390 14.81 -17.05 6.02
N SER A 391 15.74 -16.12 6.25
CA SER A 391 15.46 -14.84 6.90
C SER A 391 14.56 -13.97 6.04
N LEU A 392 14.87 -13.80 4.75
CA LEU A 392 14.06 -12.99 3.83
C LEU A 392 12.68 -13.58 3.56
N GLU A 393 12.51 -14.92 3.56
CA GLU A 393 11.20 -15.57 3.49
C GLU A 393 10.34 -15.21 4.70
N LYS A 394 10.90 -15.26 5.92
CA LYS A 394 10.21 -14.81 7.14
C LYS A 394 9.85 -13.33 7.05
N ALA A 395 10.77 -12.51 6.55
CA ALA A 395 10.53 -11.08 6.36
C ALA A 395 9.35 -10.82 5.41
N LEU A 396 9.39 -11.40 4.21
CA LEU A 396 8.36 -11.22 3.18
C LEU A 396 6.98 -11.74 3.61
N LEU A 397 6.92 -12.84 4.37
CA LEU A 397 5.66 -13.31 4.97
C LEU A 397 5.08 -12.30 5.98
N ALA A 398 5.93 -11.68 6.80
CA ALA A 398 5.51 -10.70 7.79
C ALA A 398 5.13 -9.35 7.14
N TRP A 399 5.82 -8.93 6.07
CA TRP A 399 5.49 -7.73 5.29
C TRP A 399 4.06 -7.74 4.72
N GLN A 400 3.51 -8.92 4.41
CA GLN A 400 2.13 -9.05 3.91
C GLN A 400 1.06 -8.52 4.87
N TYR A 401 1.32 -8.50 6.18
CA TYR A 401 0.37 -8.01 7.18
C TYR A 401 0.31 -6.48 7.28
N ASN A 402 1.35 -5.78 6.80
CA ASN A 402 1.44 -4.32 6.82
C ASN A 402 1.18 -3.71 5.44
N GLY A 403 0.86 -4.55 4.44
CA GLY A 403 0.73 -4.12 3.04
C GLY A 403 2.04 -3.65 2.40
N GLY A 404 3.19 -3.80 3.05
CA GLY A 404 4.49 -3.25 2.65
C GLY A 404 5.02 -2.21 3.65
N ASP A 405 5.85 -1.29 3.15
CA ASP A 405 6.37 -0.12 3.88
C ASP A 405 5.98 1.15 3.10
N PRO A 406 5.22 2.11 3.65
CA PRO A 406 4.79 3.32 2.94
C PRO A 406 5.94 4.08 2.26
N ASP A 407 7.13 4.07 2.85
CA ASP A 407 8.33 4.73 2.31
C ASP A 407 9.16 3.80 1.39
N GLY A 408 8.76 2.53 1.26
CA GLY A 408 9.24 1.54 0.29
C GLY A 408 10.65 1.00 0.51
N GLY A 409 11.52 1.65 1.28
CA GLY A 409 12.95 1.35 1.32
C GLY A 409 13.31 -0.07 1.76
N ILE A 410 12.83 -0.52 2.92
CA ILE A 410 13.24 -1.81 3.49
C ILE A 410 12.49 -2.97 2.81
N TYR A 411 11.20 -2.79 2.50
CA TYR A 411 10.42 -3.83 1.81
C TYR A 411 10.94 -4.10 0.40
N GLN A 412 11.24 -3.05 -0.38
CA GLN A 412 11.86 -3.19 -1.71
C GLN A 412 13.23 -3.89 -1.61
N THR A 413 14.00 -3.59 -0.57
CA THR A 413 15.26 -4.29 -0.28
C THR A 413 15.01 -5.78 -0.07
N ALA A 414 14.05 -6.17 0.78
CA ALA A 414 13.73 -7.58 1.01
C ALA A 414 13.36 -8.33 -0.28
N LEU A 415 12.50 -7.73 -1.12
CA LEU A 415 12.10 -8.29 -2.41
C LEU A 415 13.28 -8.49 -3.35
N ASP A 416 14.18 -7.50 -3.41
CA ASP A 416 15.31 -7.53 -4.33
C ASP A 416 16.30 -8.65 -4.04
N TYR A 417 16.75 -8.72 -2.78
CA TYR A 417 17.71 -9.74 -2.37
C TYR A 417 17.08 -11.13 -2.43
N ALA A 418 15.79 -11.27 -2.08
CA ALA A 418 15.09 -12.54 -2.23
C ALA A 418 14.99 -12.97 -3.71
N ALA A 419 14.70 -12.04 -4.61
CA ALA A 419 14.62 -12.31 -6.05
C ALA A 419 15.98 -12.71 -6.63
N ASP A 420 17.06 -12.03 -6.24
CA ASP A 420 18.43 -12.39 -6.66
C ASP A 420 18.86 -13.77 -6.14
N ILE A 421 18.56 -14.08 -4.86
CA ILE A 421 18.82 -15.42 -4.30
C ILE A 421 18.06 -16.48 -5.09
N ALA A 422 16.76 -16.29 -5.32
CA ALA A 422 15.93 -17.21 -6.09
C ALA A 422 16.48 -17.43 -7.50
N TYR A 423 16.92 -16.36 -8.17
CA TYR A 423 17.53 -16.42 -9.49
C TYR A 423 18.81 -17.25 -9.49
N ARG A 424 19.74 -17.00 -8.55
CA ARG A 424 21.02 -17.74 -8.44
C ARG A 424 20.85 -19.21 -8.12
N GLN A 425 19.76 -19.56 -7.47
CA GLN A 425 19.41 -20.94 -7.13
C GLN A 425 18.58 -21.63 -8.23
N GLY A 426 18.33 -20.98 -9.36
CA GLY A 426 17.53 -21.53 -10.47
C GLY A 426 16.03 -21.58 -10.20
N ARG A 427 15.54 -20.94 -9.13
CA ARG A 427 14.10 -20.84 -8.77
C ARG A 427 13.42 -19.75 -9.61
N ASN A 428 13.46 -19.90 -10.94
CA ASN A 428 13.09 -18.85 -11.90
C ASN A 428 11.66 -18.31 -11.74
N ARG A 429 10.67 -19.18 -11.47
CA ARG A 429 9.28 -18.75 -11.29
C ARG A 429 9.12 -17.80 -10.10
N GLU A 430 9.78 -18.14 -9.00
CA GLU A 430 9.77 -17.33 -7.79
C GLU A 430 10.53 -16.02 -7.99
N ALA A 431 11.70 -16.06 -8.63
CA ALA A 431 12.46 -14.86 -8.98
C ALA A 431 11.63 -13.90 -9.85
N ILE A 432 10.89 -14.42 -10.84
CA ILE A 432 10.00 -13.60 -11.68
C ILE A 432 8.87 -12.99 -10.84
N ALA A 433 8.23 -13.78 -9.99
CA ALA A 433 7.16 -13.29 -9.11
C ALA A 433 7.65 -12.16 -8.19
N LEU A 434 8.79 -12.35 -7.52
CA LEU A 434 9.37 -11.35 -6.61
C LEU A 434 9.80 -10.08 -7.34
N ASN A 435 10.41 -10.19 -8.53
CA ASN A 435 10.76 -9.02 -9.34
C ASN A 435 9.53 -8.26 -9.83
N ARG A 436 8.45 -8.97 -10.17
CA ARG A 436 7.19 -8.33 -10.54
C ARG A 436 6.61 -7.56 -9.36
N THR A 437 6.55 -8.15 -8.16
CA THR A 437 6.10 -7.46 -6.94
C THR A 437 6.96 -6.23 -6.66
N PHE A 438 8.29 -6.34 -6.82
CA PHE A 438 9.22 -5.22 -6.66
C PHE A 438 8.90 -4.05 -7.60
N LEU A 439 8.70 -4.34 -8.89
CA LEU A 439 8.38 -3.34 -9.89
C LEU A 439 6.99 -2.73 -9.67
N ASP A 440 6.00 -3.55 -9.34
CA ASP A 440 4.65 -3.09 -9.04
C ASP A 440 4.61 -2.16 -7.82
N TRP A 441 5.60 -2.21 -6.92
CA TRP A 441 5.71 -1.34 -5.75
C TRP A 441 6.30 0.06 -6.06
N GLN A 442 7.05 0.22 -7.16
CA GLN A 442 7.81 1.46 -7.43
C GLN A 442 6.99 2.66 -7.93
N GLU A 443 5.68 2.53 -8.15
CA GLU A 443 4.77 3.57 -8.70
C GLU A 443 5.44 4.61 -9.61
N SER A 444 5.44 4.37 -10.93
CA SER A 444 6.15 5.25 -11.85
C SER A 444 5.38 5.54 -13.13
N ASP A 445 5.42 6.81 -13.53
CA ASP A 445 4.97 7.30 -14.84
C ASP A 445 5.77 6.71 -16.02
N ALA A 446 6.91 6.05 -15.74
CA ALA A 446 7.67 5.29 -16.73
C ALA A 446 6.83 4.21 -17.44
N LEU A 447 5.74 3.76 -16.80
CA LEU A 447 4.89 2.67 -17.29
C LEU A 447 3.95 3.05 -18.43
N TRP A 448 3.88 4.31 -18.84
CA TRP A 448 2.93 4.70 -19.90
C TRP A 448 3.27 4.00 -21.22
N GLY A 449 2.37 3.11 -21.68
CA GLY A 449 2.56 2.32 -22.90
C GLY A 449 3.35 1.03 -22.68
N TRP A 450 3.77 0.76 -21.45
CA TRP A 450 4.47 -0.46 -21.03
C TRP A 450 3.53 -1.39 -20.27
N GLY A 451 3.88 -2.67 -20.21
CA GLY A 451 3.14 -3.65 -19.42
C GLY A 451 3.91 -4.96 -19.28
N ILE A 452 3.66 -5.64 -18.18
CA ILE A 452 4.23 -6.97 -17.91
C ILE A 452 3.14 -7.99 -18.28
N PRO A 453 3.32 -8.79 -19.35
CA PRO A 453 2.39 -9.88 -19.65
C PRO A 453 2.29 -10.87 -18.49
N GLU A 454 1.16 -11.54 -18.38
CA GLU A 454 0.98 -12.58 -17.37
C GLU A 454 2.03 -13.71 -17.53
N GLY A 455 2.72 -14.04 -16.43
CA GLY A 455 3.81 -15.02 -16.44
C GLY A 455 5.07 -14.57 -17.20
N GLY A 456 5.12 -13.34 -17.72
CA GLY A 456 6.26 -12.79 -18.44
C GLY A 456 7.40 -12.39 -17.49
N ASN A 457 8.64 -12.51 -17.97
CA ASN A 457 9.87 -12.10 -17.27
C ASN A 457 10.46 -10.78 -17.78
N ALA A 458 9.66 -10.00 -18.53
CA ALA A 458 10.09 -8.77 -19.15
C ALA A 458 8.94 -7.74 -19.16
N LEU A 459 9.31 -6.47 -19.04
CA LEU A 459 8.44 -5.33 -19.32
C LEU A 459 8.39 -5.11 -20.84
N ILE A 460 7.19 -5.04 -21.41
CA ILE A 460 6.99 -4.93 -22.86
C ILE A 460 6.31 -3.61 -23.21
N ASN A 461 6.89 -2.88 -24.17
CA ASN A 461 6.25 -1.72 -24.76
C ASN A 461 5.15 -2.17 -25.74
N ARG A 462 3.91 -1.75 -25.53
CA ARG A 462 2.75 -2.16 -26.34
C ARG A 462 2.80 -1.63 -27.77
N ALA A 463 3.42 -0.47 -27.99
CA ALA A 463 3.50 0.16 -29.31
C ALA A 463 4.67 -0.37 -30.15
N THR A 464 5.83 -0.58 -29.54
CA THR A 464 7.07 -0.94 -30.25
C THR A 464 7.42 -2.42 -30.14
N GLY A 465 6.86 -3.14 -29.17
CA GLY A 465 7.22 -4.52 -28.83
C GLY A 465 8.58 -4.66 -28.14
N MET A 466 9.25 -3.55 -27.80
CA MET A 466 10.51 -3.54 -27.05
C MET A 466 10.33 -4.30 -25.73
N GLN A 467 11.31 -5.13 -25.35
CA GLN A 467 11.25 -5.93 -24.12
C GLN A 467 12.47 -5.62 -23.26
N LEU A 468 12.19 -5.29 -22.00
CA LEU A 468 13.17 -5.07 -20.96
C LEU A 468 13.09 -6.26 -20.00
N PRO A 469 14.03 -7.22 -20.05
CA PRO A 469 14.06 -8.30 -19.08
C PRO A 469 14.13 -7.73 -17.67
N MET A 470 13.36 -8.30 -16.73
CA MET A 470 13.39 -7.87 -15.33
C MET A 470 14.76 -8.14 -14.68
N ARG A 471 15.48 -9.14 -15.20
CA ARG A 471 16.79 -9.57 -14.73
C ARG A 471 17.71 -9.90 -15.90
N VAL A 472 18.96 -9.48 -15.80
CA VAL A 472 20.07 -9.91 -16.66
C VAL A 472 21.31 -10.11 -15.79
N GLY A 473 21.68 -11.37 -15.53
CA GLY A 473 22.76 -11.67 -14.58
C GLY A 473 22.44 -11.10 -13.18
N THR A 474 23.35 -10.31 -12.63
CA THR A 474 23.19 -9.62 -11.34
C THR A 474 22.40 -8.32 -11.41
N TYR A 475 22.02 -7.87 -12.61
CA TYR A 475 21.30 -6.63 -12.83
C TYR A 475 19.78 -6.85 -12.77
N ARG A 476 19.10 -6.01 -11.96
CA ARG A 476 17.64 -5.91 -11.89
C ARG A 476 17.15 -4.68 -12.62
N LEU A 477 15.97 -4.76 -13.21
CA LEU A 477 15.26 -3.59 -13.74
C LEU A 477 14.66 -2.76 -12.59
N SER A 478 14.74 -1.43 -12.70
CA SER A 478 14.00 -0.46 -11.88
C SER A 478 13.50 0.70 -12.75
N TYR A 479 12.51 1.44 -12.25
CA TYR A 479 11.86 2.53 -12.96
C TYR A 479 12.48 3.89 -12.64
N GLY A 480 12.52 4.76 -13.65
CA GLY A 480 12.85 6.18 -13.50
C GLY A 480 11.62 7.05 -13.76
N SER A 481 11.81 8.14 -14.50
CA SER A 481 10.72 8.95 -15.05
C SER A 481 10.22 8.41 -16.39
N ALA A 482 9.25 9.08 -17.04
CA ALA A 482 8.66 8.68 -18.32
C ALA A 482 9.70 8.15 -19.35
N ASN A 483 9.56 6.88 -19.74
CA ASN A 483 10.46 6.14 -20.63
C ASN A 483 11.95 6.10 -20.22
N ARG A 484 12.24 6.28 -18.93
CA ARG A 484 13.57 6.10 -18.32
C ARG A 484 13.52 4.91 -17.37
N PHE A 485 14.51 4.05 -17.51
CA PHE A 485 14.66 2.81 -16.73
C PHE A 485 16.09 2.70 -16.24
N TYR A 486 16.32 1.85 -15.25
CA TYR A 486 17.65 1.55 -14.77
C TYR A 486 17.84 0.04 -14.65
N TYR A 487 19.08 -0.40 -14.86
CA TYR A 487 19.54 -1.72 -14.49
C TYR A 487 20.53 -1.57 -13.33
N GLU A 488 20.20 -2.10 -12.16
CA GLU A 488 21.02 -2.00 -10.96
C GLU A 488 21.61 -3.35 -10.57
N ASN A 489 22.92 -3.41 -10.38
CA ASN A 489 23.60 -4.59 -9.89
C ASN A 489 23.36 -4.73 -8.38
N VAL A 490 22.64 -5.77 -7.97
CA VAL A 490 22.24 -5.99 -6.56
C VAL A 490 23.44 -6.17 -5.63
N GLN A 491 24.56 -6.70 -6.13
CA GLN A 491 25.76 -6.89 -5.34
C GLN A 491 26.56 -5.59 -5.19
N THR A 492 26.74 -4.84 -6.26
CA THR A 492 27.70 -3.72 -6.28
C THR A 492 27.06 -2.34 -6.17
N GLY A 493 25.75 -2.24 -6.37
CA GLY A 493 25.03 -0.96 -6.47
C GLY A 493 25.28 -0.22 -7.79
N VAL A 494 26.08 -0.78 -8.71
CA VAL A 494 26.34 -0.15 -10.02
C VAL A 494 25.06 -0.05 -10.82
N GLN A 495 24.78 1.15 -11.34
CA GLN A 495 23.58 1.45 -12.11
C GLN A 495 23.91 1.72 -13.58
N LEU A 496 23.15 1.09 -14.48
CA LEU A 496 23.11 1.40 -15.91
C LEU A 496 21.81 2.15 -16.20
N GLY A 497 21.86 3.24 -16.95
CA GLY A 497 20.67 3.97 -17.34
C GLY A 497 20.16 3.51 -18.70
N LEU A 498 18.85 3.38 -18.85
CA LEU A 498 18.20 3.09 -20.13
C LEU A 498 17.16 4.16 -20.43
N SER A 499 17.18 4.64 -21.67
CA SER A 499 16.21 5.59 -22.19
C SER A 499 15.59 5.01 -23.44
N ALA A 500 14.27 4.98 -23.53
CA ALA A 500 13.55 4.44 -24.67
C ALA A 500 12.69 5.52 -25.32
N GLY A 501 12.48 5.43 -26.64
CA GLY A 501 11.55 6.32 -27.34
C GLY A 501 11.95 7.79 -27.41
N LEU A 502 13.26 8.10 -27.37
CA LEU A 502 13.76 9.44 -27.63
C LEU A 502 13.60 9.79 -29.12
N ASP A 503 13.45 11.06 -29.47
CA ASP A 503 13.46 11.46 -30.88
C ASP A 503 14.84 11.16 -31.51
N ALA A 504 14.84 10.56 -32.70
CA ALA A 504 16.07 10.31 -33.43
C ALA A 504 16.65 11.64 -33.94
N SER A 505 17.92 11.88 -33.63
CA SER A 505 18.69 13.06 -34.07
C SER A 505 19.86 12.64 -34.95
N SER A 506 20.54 13.60 -35.59
CA SER A 506 21.82 13.33 -36.24
C SER A 506 22.90 12.90 -35.24
N ASP A 507 23.97 12.28 -35.73
CA ASP A 507 25.08 11.80 -34.88
C ASP A 507 25.85 12.94 -34.22
N ASP A 508 25.96 14.09 -34.90
CA ASP A 508 26.64 15.28 -34.36
C ASP A 508 25.83 15.92 -33.22
N GLU A 509 24.50 15.99 -33.39
CA GLU A 509 23.58 16.44 -32.33
C GLU A 509 23.60 15.46 -31.15
N LEU A 510 23.61 14.15 -31.42
CA LEU A 510 23.67 13.13 -30.38
C LEU A 510 24.97 13.24 -29.59
N GLU A 511 26.12 13.34 -30.26
CA GLU A 511 27.41 13.47 -29.60
C GLU A 511 27.46 14.73 -28.73
N SER A 512 26.99 15.86 -29.25
CA SER A 512 26.91 17.12 -28.51
C SER A 512 26.01 16.99 -27.27
N MET A 513 24.85 16.34 -27.41
CA MET A 513 23.93 16.09 -26.30
C MET A 513 24.55 15.16 -25.24
N LEU A 514 25.26 14.10 -25.63
CA LEU A 514 25.91 13.18 -24.69
C LEU A 514 27.06 13.85 -23.95
N ARG A 515 27.86 14.68 -24.62
CA ARG A 515 28.92 15.48 -24.00
C ARG A 515 28.34 16.48 -22.99
N ALA A 516 27.28 17.19 -23.37
CA ALA A 516 26.58 18.12 -22.48
C ALA A 516 25.95 17.40 -21.27
N PHE A 517 25.37 16.22 -21.47
CA PHE A 517 24.84 15.38 -20.39
C PHE A 517 25.95 14.96 -19.40
N MET A 518 27.07 14.45 -19.91
CA MET A 518 28.20 14.05 -19.06
C MET A 518 28.75 15.23 -18.25
N ALA A 519 28.92 16.39 -18.87
CA ALA A 519 29.40 17.59 -18.18
C ALA A 519 28.38 18.12 -17.16
N GLY A 520 27.12 18.31 -17.57
CA GLY A 520 26.10 18.98 -16.76
C GLY A 520 25.49 18.10 -15.67
N GLN A 521 25.24 16.81 -15.95
CA GLN A 521 24.54 15.91 -15.02
C GLN A 521 25.49 15.00 -14.25
N LEU A 522 26.55 14.52 -14.90
CA LEU A 522 27.51 13.60 -14.28
C LEU A 522 28.78 14.30 -13.76
N GLN A 523 28.97 15.58 -14.08
CA GLN A 523 30.19 16.34 -13.74
C GLN A 523 31.46 15.64 -14.28
N LEU A 524 31.36 15.08 -15.48
CA LEU A 524 32.44 14.39 -16.19
C LEU A 524 32.86 15.18 -17.43
N GLN A 525 34.16 15.33 -17.63
CA GLN A 525 34.71 15.89 -18.87
C GLN A 525 34.94 14.77 -19.88
N ALA A 526 34.23 14.83 -21.00
CA ALA A 526 34.34 13.84 -22.07
C ALA A 526 35.49 14.16 -23.02
N GLY A 527 36.42 13.22 -23.17
CA GLY A 527 37.54 13.25 -24.09
C GLY A 527 37.24 12.59 -25.44
N ASN A 528 38.15 11.73 -25.90
CA ASN A 528 38.03 11.03 -27.18
C ASN A 528 36.84 10.08 -27.19
N VAL A 529 36.24 9.87 -28.37
CA VAL A 529 35.14 8.92 -28.56
C VAL A 529 35.54 7.80 -29.50
N ARG A 530 35.33 6.56 -29.08
CA ARG A 530 35.47 5.36 -29.91
C ARG A 530 34.11 4.90 -30.37
N LYS A 531 33.89 4.85 -31.69
CA LYS A 531 32.62 4.44 -32.31
C LYS A 531 32.76 3.04 -32.91
N THR A 532 31.89 2.13 -32.52
CA THR A 532 31.80 0.74 -33.00
C THR A 532 30.35 0.36 -33.26
N THR A 533 30.09 -0.80 -33.86
CA THR A 533 28.74 -1.31 -34.12
C THR A 533 28.50 -2.61 -33.37
N PHE A 534 27.23 -2.94 -33.13
CA PHE A 534 26.81 -4.21 -32.56
C PHE A 534 25.47 -4.65 -33.17
N VAL A 535 25.14 -5.94 -33.01
CA VAL A 535 23.87 -6.49 -33.50
C VAL A 535 22.90 -6.65 -32.32
N PRO A 536 21.89 -5.76 -32.17
CA PRO A 536 20.85 -5.89 -31.15
C PRO A 536 19.96 -7.11 -31.37
N LYS A 537 19.42 -7.66 -30.27
CA LYS A 537 18.39 -8.70 -30.33
C LYS A 537 17.11 -8.14 -30.95
N SER A 538 16.59 -8.81 -31.97
CA SER A 538 15.37 -8.39 -32.67
C SER A 538 14.10 -8.65 -31.84
N VAL A 539 13.09 -7.79 -32.01
CA VAL A 539 11.77 -7.89 -31.36
C VAL A 539 10.86 -8.96 -32.02
N LYS A 540 11.11 -9.34 -33.29
CA LYS A 540 10.45 -10.45 -34.03
C LYS A 540 11.33 -11.00 -35.16
N ARG A 541 11.01 -12.22 -35.65
CA ARG A 541 11.72 -12.94 -36.74
C ARG A 541 11.70 -12.27 -38.12
N GLU A 542 10.90 -11.22 -38.34
CA GLU A 542 10.63 -10.66 -39.69
C GLU A 542 11.01 -9.18 -39.89
N ALA A 543 11.69 -8.53 -38.94
CA ALA A 543 12.22 -7.18 -39.18
C ALA A 543 13.65 -7.25 -39.75
N ALA A 544 13.96 -6.39 -40.72
CA ALA A 544 15.34 -6.23 -41.21
C ALA A 544 16.32 -6.04 -40.04
N PRO A 545 17.51 -6.65 -40.09
CA PRO A 545 18.47 -6.57 -39.00
C PRO A 545 18.83 -5.11 -38.73
N VAL A 546 18.50 -4.63 -37.53
CA VAL A 546 18.90 -3.30 -37.08
C VAL A 546 20.36 -3.36 -36.66
N VAL A 547 21.18 -2.41 -37.11
CA VAL A 547 22.57 -2.28 -36.66
C VAL A 547 22.60 -1.24 -35.55
N GLY A 548 23.01 -1.67 -34.35
CA GLY A 548 23.23 -0.79 -33.22
C GLY A 548 24.61 -0.14 -33.27
N ARG A 549 24.76 0.98 -32.57
CA ARG A 549 26.04 1.68 -32.41
C ARG A 549 26.47 1.63 -30.96
N LYS A 550 27.76 1.43 -30.72
CA LYS A 550 28.38 1.51 -29.41
C LYS A 550 29.43 2.62 -29.42
N TRP A 551 29.21 3.64 -28.60
CA TRP A 551 30.10 4.78 -28.44
C TRP A 551 30.72 4.75 -27.04
N VAL A 552 32.03 4.88 -26.95
CA VAL A 552 32.76 4.90 -25.68
C VAL A 552 33.55 6.19 -25.60
N PHE A 553 33.23 7.02 -24.62
CA PHE A 553 33.94 8.26 -24.35
C PHE A 553 34.94 8.04 -23.22
N ASP A 554 36.20 8.38 -23.44
CA ASP A 554 37.13 8.53 -22.32
C ASP A 554 36.65 9.68 -21.45
N VAL A 555 36.66 9.54 -20.13
CA VAL A 555 36.19 10.60 -19.23
C VAL A 555 37.17 10.85 -18.10
N THR A 556 37.21 12.11 -17.66
CA THR A 556 37.92 12.54 -16.46
C THR A 556 36.97 13.31 -15.54
N LYS A 557 37.37 13.48 -14.28
CA LYS A 557 36.59 14.24 -13.30
C LYS A 557 36.51 15.71 -13.75
N GLY A 558 35.31 16.26 -13.85
CA GLY A 558 35.09 17.68 -14.09
C GLY A 558 35.51 18.54 -12.89
N VAL A 559 35.65 19.86 -13.11
CA VAL A 559 35.92 20.83 -12.04
C VAL A 559 34.68 20.95 -11.15
N ARG A 560 34.80 20.64 -9.85
CA ARG A 560 33.72 20.84 -8.86
C ARG A 560 33.90 22.17 -8.14
N ASP A 561 32.80 22.81 -7.77
CA ASP A 561 32.78 23.73 -6.63
C ASP A 561 33.13 22.94 -5.36
N GLU A 562 34.05 23.47 -4.55
CA GLU A 562 34.58 22.81 -3.36
C GLU A 562 33.44 22.52 -2.35
N GLY A 563 33.23 21.24 -2.00
CA GLY A 563 32.42 20.90 -0.82
C GLY A 563 31.61 19.59 -0.83
N VAL A 564 31.32 18.97 -1.99
CA VAL A 564 30.49 17.74 -2.01
C VAL A 564 31.30 16.55 -2.51
N ALA A 565 31.58 15.58 -1.63
CA ALA A 565 32.09 14.28 -2.03
C ALA A 565 30.96 13.46 -2.69
N ASP A 566 31.26 12.79 -3.82
CA ASP A 566 30.30 11.84 -4.43
C ASP A 566 30.38 10.54 -3.66
N VAL A 567 29.55 10.43 -2.64
CA VAL A 567 29.52 9.25 -1.78
C VAL A 567 28.35 8.41 -2.25
N ASP A 568 28.60 7.13 -2.52
CA ASP A 568 27.53 6.21 -2.85
C ASP A 568 26.60 6.10 -1.63
N PRO A 569 25.31 6.44 -1.71
CA PRO A 569 24.46 6.50 -0.53
C PRO A 569 24.20 5.12 0.11
N ILE A 570 24.49 4.02 -0.60
CA ILE A 570 24.27 2.64 -0.14
C ILE A 570 25.54 2.04 0.47
N THR A 571 26.70 2.33 -0.11
CA THR A 571 27.99 1.74 0.30
C THR A 571 28.91 2.71 1.01
N GLY A 572 28.61 4.02 0.92
CA GLY A 572 29.46 5.21 1.06
C GLY A 572 30.94 5.08 0.97
N ALA A 573 31.36 4.23 0.04
CA ALA A 573 32.56 4.48 -0.71
C ALA A 573 32.40 5.80 -1.47
N GLN A 574 33.50 6.56 -1.57
CA GLN A 574 33.58 7.56 -2.62
C GLN A 574 33.38 6.85 -3.96
N ARG A 575 32.41 7.33 -4.75
CA ARG A 575 32.24 6.87 -6.12
C ARG A 575 33.49 7.26 -6.88
N ALA A 576 34.31 6.25 -7.19
CA ALA A 576 35.45 6.44 -8.04
C ALA A 576 34.95 7.00 -9.38
N THR A 577 35.69 7.98 -9.89
CA THR A 577 35.37 8.54 -11.22
C THR A 577 35.56 7.43 -12.25
N PRO A 578 34.58 7.18 -13.14
CA PRO A 578 34.74 6.21 -14.21
C PRO A 578 35.89 6.64 -15.13
N ILE A 579 36.52 5.67 -15.80
CA ILE A 579 37.56 5.95 -16.81
C ILE A 579 36.97 6.16 -18.20
N ALA A 580 35.77 5.62 -18.44
CA ALA A 580 35.03 5.80 -19.67
C ALA A 580 33.51 5.78 -19.43
N MET A 581 32.76 6.35 -20.37
CA MET A 581 31.30 6.23 -20.45
C MET A 581 30.93 5.53 -21.75
N ALA A 582 30.26 4.37 -21.65
CA ALA A 582 29.81 3.59 -22.79
C ALA A 582 28.32 3.79 -23.04
N PHE A 583 27.96 3.89 -24.32
CA PHE A 583 26.60 4.10 -24.81
C PHE A 583 26.27 3.08 -25.89
N TRP A 584 25.19 2.32 -25.72
CA TRP A 584 24.61 1.47 -26.77
C TRP A 584 23.37 2.15 -27.29
N ILE A 585 23.36 2.44 -28.59
CA ILE A 585 22.39 3.30 -29.26
C ILE A 585 21.73 2.49 -30.37
N VAL A 586 20.40 2.44 -30.37
CA VAL A 586 19.62 1.79 -31.43
C VAL A 586 18.53 2.73 -31.90
N ASP A 587 18.53 3.03 -33.19
CA ASP A 587 17.51 3.84 -33.84
C ASP A 587 16.53 2.93 -34.58
N ARG A 588 15.24 3.17 -34.38
CA ARG A 588 14.15 2.50 -35.09
C ARG A 588 13.12 3.53 -35.53
N LYS A 589 12.95 3.65 -36.85
CA LYS A 589 12.11 4.70 -37.46
C LYS A 589 12.56 6.07 -36.93
N SER A 590 11.67 6.86 -36.34
CA SER A 590 11.96 8.17 -35.75
C SER A 590 12.33 8.12 -34.26
N GLN A 591 12.48 6.92 -33.67
CA GLN A 591 12.74 6.76 -32.24
C GLN A 591 14.11 6.15 -31.96
N ARG A 592 14.71 6.54 -30.83
CA ARG A 592 16.01 6.11 -30.32
C ARG A 592 15.90 5.52 -28.93
N SER A 593 16.60 4.41 -28.73
CA SER A 593 16.84 3.80 -27.43
C SER A 593 18.32 3.86 -27.10
N LEU A 594 18.65 4.15 -25.84
CA LEU A 594 20.01 4.40 -25.37
C LEU A 594 20.24 3.77 -23.99
N LEU A 595 21.14 2.79 -23.93
CA LEU A 595 21.71 2.27 -22.68
C LEU A 595 23.03 2.99 -22.39
N ARG A 596 23.21 3.48 -21.17
CA ARG A 596 24.43 4.16 -20.69
C ARG A 596 25.04 3.40 -19.52
N ALA A 597 26.37 3.25 -19.54
CA ALA A 597 27.13 2.56 -18.50
C ALA A 597 28.40 3.34 -18.12
N PRO A 598 28.65 3.60 -16.82
CA PRO A 598 29.96 4.03 -16.35
C PRO A 598 30.94 2.84 -16.38
N VAL A 599 32.13 3.01 -16.96
CA VAL A 599 33.16 1.97 -17.04
C VAL A 599 34.26 2.27 -16.03
N MET A 600 34.46 1.35 -15.09
CA MET A 600 35.48 1.43 -14.04
C MET A 600 36.81 0.80 -14.48
N SER A 601 37.89 1.12 -13.77
CA SER A 601 39.19 0.46 -13.95
C SER A 601 39.04 -1.06 -13.72
N GLY A 602 39.31 -1.85 -14.77
CA GLY A 602 39.15 -3.31 -14.76
C GLY A 602 38.14 -3.87 -15.77
N GLY A 603 37.32 -3.03 -16.43
CA GLY A 603 36.50 -3.42 -17.60
C GLY A 603 35.32 -4.37 -17.33
N GLN A 604 35.13 -4.84 -16.10
CA GLN A 604 34.02 -5.74 -15.73
C GLN A 604 32.66 -5.09 -16.00
N THR A 605 32.48 -3.82 -15.63
CA THR A 605 31.21 -3.10 -15.85
C THR A 605 30.88 -2.96 -17.33
N GLU A 606 31.87 -2.79 -18.21
CA GLU A 606 31.63 -2.75 -19.66
C GLU A 606 31.16 -4.12 -20.18
N THR A 607 31.77 -5.20 -19.69
CA THR A 607 31.39 -6.58 -20.05
C THR A 607 29.96 -6.88 -19.62
N GLU A 608 29.62 -6.55 -18.37
CA GLU A 608 28.27 -6.72 -17.82
C GLU A 608 27.24 -5.83 -18.55
N ALA A 609 27.58 -4.58 -18.85
CA ALA A 609 26.72 -3.69 -19.63
C ALA A 609 26.50 -4.19 -21.07
N ASN A 610 27.51 -4.79 -21.71
CA ASN A 610 27.32 -5.45 -23.01
C ASN A 610 26.31 -6.61 -22.90
N GLN A 611 26.34 -7.40 -21.81
CA GLN A 611 25.36 -8.48 -21.61
C GLN A 611 23.94 -7.94 -21.48
N VAL A 612 23.76 -6.85 -20.72
CA VAL A 612 22.47 -6.15 -20.63
C VAL A 612 22.04 -5.66 -22.02
N ALA A 613 22.91 -4.97 -22.75
CA ALA A 613 22.64 -4.49 -24.11
C ALA A 613 22.24 -5.62 -25.07
N GLN A 614 22.83 -6.80 -24.96
CA GLN A 614 22.50 -7.96 -25.80
C GLN A 614 21.19 -8.65 -25.38
N ALA A 615 20.83 -8.59 -24.09
CA ALA A 615 19.60 -9.19 -23.58
C ALA A 615 18.35 -8.37 -23.93
N LEU A 616 18.48 -7.05 -24.01
CA LEU A 616 17.43 -6.12 -24.44
C LEU A 616 16.97 -6.46 -25.86
N SER A 617 15.66 -6.65 -26.06
CA SER A 617 15.11 -6.58 -27.41
C SER A 617 14.75 -5.13 -27.69
N TRP A 618 15.72 -4.42 -28.26
CA TRP A 618 15.68 -3.00 -28.63
C TRP A 618 14.48 -2.63 -29.49
#